data_AF-A0A7Y5U1G4-F1
#
_entry.id   AF-A0A7Y5U1G4-F1
#
_cell.length_a   1.000
_cell.length_b   1.000
_cell.length_c   1.000
_cell.angle_alpha   90.00
_cell.angle_beta   90.00
_cell.angle_gamma   90.00
#
_symmetry.space_group_name_H-M   'P 1'
#
loop_
_entity.id
_entity.type
_entity.pdbx_description
1 polymer ?
#
loop_
_entity_poly.entity_id
_entity_poly.type
_entity_poly.pdbx_seq_one_letter_code
_entity_poly.pdbx_strand_id
1 'polypeptide(L)'
;MSALNRIEYLSPNRLRQTFLGAIMAHPEAPLAGRKPGRPPVHEEAWTKVTVVLFNRQIVFLDRLAANIRAQSGAAISRAQLIRALLDAVADANIDLTTARTEAELKAAILARLEGLDPRKPTQG
;
A
#
# COMPACT_ATOMS: atom_id res chain seq x y z
N MET A 1 -19.41 20.39 -29.48
CA MET A 1 -18.84 19.03 -29.46
C MET A 1 -18.65 18.62 -28.01
N SER A 2 -19.23 17.48 -27.64
CA SER A 2 -19.70 17.11 -26.30
C SER A 2 -18.59 16.72 -25.31
N ALA A 3 -18.84 17.04 -24.04
CA ALA A 3 -18.18 16.51 -22.86
C ALA A 3 -18.45 15.01 -22.66
N LEU A 4 -17.69 14.40 -21.73
CA LEU A 4 -17.95 13.20 -20.91
C LEU A 4 -16.90 12.08 -21.08
N ASN A 5 -16.02 11.93 -20.09
CA ASN A 5 -15.95 10.65 -19.37
C ASN A 5 -15.30 10.81 -17.98
N ARG A 6 -16.19 11.17 -17.04
CA ARG A 6 -16.05 10.93 -15.60
C ARG A 6 -16.36 9.44 -15.40
N ILE A 7 -15.35 8.63 -15.07
CA ILE A 7 -15.60 7.25 -14.68
C ILE A 7 -15.99 7.24 -13.20
N GLU A 8 -17.29 7.37 -12.95
CA GLU A 8 -17.94 6.89 -11.74
C GLU A 8 -17.90 5.35 -11.75
N TYR A 9 -16.97 4.75 -11.01
CA TYR A 9 -17.09 3.35 -10.64
C TYR A 9 -17.94 3.23 -9.37
N LEU A 10 -19.25 3.14 -9.56
CA LEU A 10 -20.17 2.53 -8.60
C LEU A 10 -19.88 1.02 -8.57
N SER A 11 -19.46 0.49 -7.42
CA SER A 11 -19.50 -0.96 -7.15
C SER A 11 -20.58 -1.27 -6.10
N PRO A 12 -21.49 -2.21 -6.37
CA PRO A 12 -22.67 -2.50 -5.55
C PRO A 12 -22.32 -3.54 -4.49
N ASN A 13 -22.10 -3.12 -3.24
CA ASN A 13 -22.27 -4.04 -2.11
C ASN A 13 -22.60 -3.31 -0.80
N ARG A 14 -23.76 -2.66 -0.81
CA ARG A 14 -24.48 -2.25 0.40
C ARG A 14 -25.28 -3.46 0.85
N LEU A 15 -24.71 -4.32 1.72
CA LEU A 15 -25.41 -5.21 2.68
C LEU A 15 -24.43 -6.12 3.46
N ARG A 16 -23.50 -5.51 4.22
CA ARG A 16 -22.98 -6.04 5.52
C ARG A 16 -22.57 -4.86 6.41
N GLN A 17 -23.50 -3.91 6.56
CA GLN A 17 -23.44 -2.88 7.59
C GLN A 17 -23.97 -3.47 8.90
N THR A 18 -23.05 -3.84 9.79
CA THR A 18 -23.23 -3.72 11.24
C THR A 18 -21.85 -3.82 11.87
N PHE A 19 -21.10 -2.71 11.85
CA PHE A 19 -20.28 -2.18 12.97
C PHE A 19 -19.20 -1.13 12.62
N LEU A 20 -19.13 -0.55 11.41
CA LEU A 20 -18.06 0.42 11.11
C LEU A 20 -18.54 1.72 10.44
N GLY A 21 -19.60 2.32 10.97
CA GLY A 21 -20.20 3.56 10.47
C GLY A 21 -19.70 4.87 11.12
N ALA A 22 -18.62 4.87 11.91
CA ALA A 22 -18.35 5.98 12.84
C ALA A 22 -16.95 6.63 12.80
N ILE A 23 -16.22 6.60 11.67
CA ILE A 23 -14.98 7.41 11.52
C ILE A 23 -14.92 7.93 10.07
N MET A 24 -15.73 8.93 9.70
CA MET A 24 -15.42 10.37 9.73
C MET A 24 -14.06 10.76 9.11
N ALA A 25 -14.16 11.46 7.98
CA ALA A 25 -13.13 12.34 7.45
C ALA A 25 -12.76 13.39 8.52
N HIS A 26 -11.47 13.65 8.71
CA HIS A 26 -10.98 14.70 9.61
C HIS A 26 -9.88 15.52 8.93
N PRO A 27 -10.02 16.86 8.87
CA PRO A 27 -8.90 17.78 8.61
C PRO A 27 -8.06 17.97 9.89
N GLU A 28 -6.77 18.28 9.71
CA GLU A 28 -5.71 18.31 10.73
C GLU A 28 -5.90 19.32 11.90
N ALA A 29 -5.36 18.97 13.08
CA ALA A 29 -4.93 19.91 14.14
C ALA A 29 -3.89 19.26 15.09
N PRO A 30 -2.98 20.05 15.73
CA PRO A 30 -1.65 19.57 16.14
C PRO A 30 -1.53 18.96 17.56
N LEU A 31 -0.33 18.42 17.79
CA LEU A 31 0.15 17.46 18.81
C LEU A 31 -0.08 17.84 20.29
N ALA A 32 -0.82 16.99 21.01
CA ALA A 32 -0.71 16.85 22.48
C ALA A 32 -1.12 15.43 22.93
N GLY A 33 -0.22 14.75 23.65
CA GLY A 33 -0.45 13.57 24.48
C GLY A 33 -1.35 12.45 23.91
N ARG A 34 -0.76 11.41 23.30
CA ARG A 34 -1.53 10.28 22.77
C ARG A 34 -2.12 9.41 23.89
N LYS A 35 -3.45 9.41 24.02
CA LYS A 35 -4.21 8.42 24.78
C LYS A 35 -4.29 7.09 24.00
N PRO A 36 -4.18 5.92 24.64
CA PRO A 36 -4.41 4.62 24.00
C PRO A 36 -5.79 4.56 23.33
N GLY A 37 -5.87 4.02 22.12
CA GLY A 37 -7.13 3.85 21.37
C GLY A 37 -7.46 4.94 20.35
N ARG A 38 -6.69 6.04 20.28
CA ARG A 38 -6.85 7.03 19.19
C ARG A 38 -6.29 6.47 17.87
N PRO A 39 -7.04 6.50 16.76
CA PRO A 39 -6.53 6.12 15.45
C PRO A 39 -5.24 6.87 15.09
N PRO A 40 -4.33 6.28 14.31
CA PRO A 40 -3.19 6.99 13.77
C PRO A 40 -3.66 8.28 13.08
N VAL A 41 -3.06 9.40 13.46
CA VAL A 41 -3.25 10.65 12.71
C VAL A 41 -2.40 10.50 11.45
N HIS A 42 -3.05 10.68 10.30
CA HIS A 42 -2.40 10.68 9.00
C HIS A 42 -2.18 12.14 8.61
N GLU A 43 -0.95 12.48 8.20
CA GLU A 43 -0.59 13.82 7.72
C GLU A 43 -1.11 14.08 6.30
N GLU A 44 -1.42 13.01 5.56
CA GLU A 44 -1.94 13.06 4.20
C GLU A 44 -3.40 12.59 4.13
N ALA A 45 -4.18 13.17 3.22
CA ALA A 45 -5.53 12.70 2.91
C ALA A 45 -5.48 11.24 2.44
N TRP A 46 -6.30 10.39 3.05
CA TRP A 46 -6.34 8.96 2.76
C TRP A 46 -7.76 8.48 2.52
N THR A 47 -7.89 7.49 1.64
CA THR A 47 -9.16 6.78 1.40
C THR A 47 -9.01 5.32 1.81
N LYS A 48 -9.96 4.79 2.58
CA LYS A 48 -9.97 3.36 2.91
C LYS A 48 -10.32 2.53 1.68
N VAL A 49 -9.46 1.60 1.33
CA VAL A 49 -9.69 0.62 0.26
C VAL A 49 -9.54 -0.80 0.80
N THR A 50 -10.31 -1.74 0.25
CA THR A 50 -10.21 -3.17 0.55
C THR A 50 -9.54 -3.87 -0.61
N VAL A 51 -8.45 -4.60 -0.34
CA VAL A 51 -7.73 -5.40 -1.33
C VAL A 51 -7.74 -6.87 -0.90
N VAL A 52 -7.87 -7.78 -1.88
CA VAL A 52 -7.75 -9.22 -1.64
C VAL A 52 -6.29 -9.60 -1.81
N LEU A 53 -5.73 -10.24 -0.78
CA LEU A 53 -4.35 -10.77 -0.79
C LEU A 53 -4.39 -12.26 -0.52
N PHE A 54 -3.48 -12.99 -1.14
CA PHE A 54 -3.27 -14.39 -0.82
C PHE A 54 -2.68 -14.55 0.59
N ASN A 55 -3.01 -15.65 1.27
CA ASN A 55 -2.47 -15.95 2.61
C ASN A 55 -0.94 -15.85 2.68
N ARG A 56 -0.24 -16.32 1.65
CA ARG A 56 1.23 -16.24 1.55
C ARG A 56 1.75 -14.79 1.60
N GLN A 57 1.03 -13.84 0.99
CA GLN A 57 1.40 -12.42 0.98
C GLN A 57 1.17 -11.80 2.36
N ILE A 58 0.06 -12.14 3.02
CA ILE A 58 -0.25 -11.68 4.38
C ILE A 58 0.84 -12.16 5.35
N VAL A 59 1.20 -13.46 5.30
CA VAL A 59 2.26 -14.03 6.15
C VAL A 59 3.61 -13.36 5.88
N PHE A 60 3.93 -13.07 4.63
CA PHE A 60 5.16 -12.35 4.27
C PHE A 60 5.18 -10.95 4.89
N LEU A 61 4.11 -10.17 4.73
CA LEU A 61 4.02 -8.81 5.29
C LEU A 61 4.12 -8.81 6.82
N ASP A 62 3.45 -9.75 7.49
CA ASP A 62 3.49 -9.85 8.95
C ASP A 62 4.89 -10.23 9.47
N ARG A 63 5.58 -11.16 8.78
CA ARG A 63 6.97 -11.51 9.11
C ARG A 63 7.92 -10.33 8.89
N LEU A 64 7.78 -9.60 7.78
CA LEU A 64 8.59 -8.42 7.50
C LEU A 64 8.40 -7.36 8.58
N ALA A 65 7.16 -7.04 8.95
CA ALA A 65 6.86 -6.09 10.02
C ALA A 65 7.44 -6.54 11.37
N ALA A 66 7.32 -7.83 11.72
CA ALA A 66 7.89 -8.39 12.93
C ALA A 66 9.42 -8.29 12.96
N ASN A 67 10.08 -8.59 11.84
CA ASN A 67 11.53 -8.49 11.72
C ASN A 67 12.03 -7.05 11.86
N ILE A 68 11.36 -6.08 11.22
CA ILE A 68 11.69 -4.67 11.36
C ILE A 68 11.55 -4.24 12.83
N ARG A 69 10.47 -4.65 13.51
CA ARG A 69 10.28 -4.35 14.93
C ARG A 69 11.35 -4.99 15.81
N ALA A 70 11.74 -6.23 15.52
CA ALA A 70 12.78 -6.92 16.27
C ALA A 70 14.16 -6.25 16.11
N GLN A 71 14.46 -5.73 14.91
CA GLN A 71 15.75 -5.11 14.61
C GLN A 71 15.85 -3.64 15.02
N SER A 72 14.76 -2.87 14.86
CA SER A 72 14.77 -1.41 15.04
C SER A 72 13.91 -0.90 16.19
N GLY A 73 13.05 -1.75 16.78
CA GLY A 73 12.01 -1.33 17.72
C GLY A 73 10.79 -0.64 17.07
N ALA A 74 10.87 -0.27 15.79
CA ALA A 74 9.80 0.44 15.10
C ALA A 74 8.61 -0.47 14.77
N ALA A 75 7.40 0.02 14.98
CA ALA A 75 6.16 -0.68 14.60
C ALA A 75 5.67 -0.17 13.24
N ILE A 76 5.88 -0.96 12.19
CA ILE A 76 5.40 -0.66 10.83
C ILE A 76 4.18 -1.53 10.50
N SER A 77 3.10 -0.89 10.07
CA SER A 77 1.85 -1.56 9.66
C SER A 77 1.91 -2.12 8.24
N ARG A 78 1.05 -3.11 7.93
CA ARG A 78 0.90 -3.65 6.56
C ARG A 78 0.60 -2.55 5.53
N ALA A 79 -0.24 -1.57 5.90
CA ALA A 79 -0.59 -0.46 5.02
C ALA A 79 0.60 0.47 4.75
N GLN A 80 1.51 0.66 5.71
CA GLN A 80 2.75 1.41 5.48
C GLN A 80 3.68 0.64 4.55
N LEU A 81 3.83 -0.68 4.74
CA LEU A 81 4.65 -1.52 3.85
C LEU A 81 4.12 -1.49 2.40
N ILE A 82 2.80 -1.66 2.22
CA ILE A 82 2.19 -1.65 0.88
C ILE A 82 2.35 -0.28 0.22
N ARG A 83 2.11 0.83 0.94
CA ARG A 83 2.30 2.18 0.40
C ARG A 83 3.75 2.44 0.00
N ALA A 84 4.71 2.15 0.89
CA ALA A 84 6.13 2.33 0.58
C ALA A 84 6.58 1.52 -0.65
N LEU A 85 6.04 0.32 -0.86
CA LEU A 85 6.29 -0.46 -2.07
C LEU A 85 5.68 0.18 -3.32
N LEU A 86 4.46 0.74 -3.23
CA LEU A 86 3.81 1.43 -4.35
C LEU A 86 4.55 2.73 -4.71
N ASP A 87 4.90 3.54 -3.71
CA ASP A 87 5.64 4.79 -3.89
C ASP A 87 7.01 4.50 -4.54
N ALA A 88 7.74 3.49 -4.05
CA ALA A 88 9.02 3.10 -4.64
C ALA A 88 8.89 2.65 -6.11
N VAL A 89 7.80 1.96 -6.47
CA VAL A 89 7.54 1.56 -7.88
C VAL A 89 7.22 2.78 -8.73
N ALA A 90 6.41 3.72 -8.22
CA ALA A 90 6.07 4.96 -8.91
C ALA A 90 7.32 5.83 -9.14
N ASP A 91 8.16 5.99 -8.12
CA ASP A 91 9.38 6.80 -8.15
C ASP A 91 10.48 6.17 -9.03
N ALA A 92 10.55 4.84 -9.10
CA ALA A 92 11.54 4.13 -9.92
C ALA A 92 11.29 4.24 -11.44
N ASN A 93 10.19 4.90 -11.84
CA ASN A 93 9.76 5.13 -13.22
C ASN A 93 9.79 3.85 -14.08
N ILE A 94 9.33 2.74 -13.49
CA ILE A 94 9.27 1.44 -14.15
C ILE A 94 8.05 1.44 -15.09
N ASP A 95 8.27 1.26 -16.40
CA ASP A 95 7.15 1.07 -17.32
C ASP A 95 6.54 -0.32 -17.14
N LEU A 96 5.41 -0.35 -16.44
CA LEU A 96 4.62 -1.55 -16.21
C LEU A 96 3.40 -1.64 -17.15
N THR A 97 3.20 -0.66 -18.03
CA THR A 97 1.98 -0.54 -18.87
C THR A 97 1.86 -1.62 -19.94
N THR A 98 2.97 -2.28 -20.25
CA THR A 98 3.05 -3.37 -21.23
C THR A 98 2.65 -4.73 -20.65
N ALA A 99 2.61 -4.88 -19.32
CA ALA A 99 2.26 -6.13 -18.66
C ALA A 99 0.76 -6.42 -18.76
N ARG A 100 0.41 -7.65 -19.15
CA ARG A 100 -0.98 -8.11 -19.34
C ARG A 100 -1.44 -9.10 -18.27
N THR A 101 -0.51 -9.62 -17.48
CA THR A 101 -0.79 -10.60 -16.43
C THR A 101 -0.08 -10.25 -15.12
N GLU A 102 -0.58 -10.75 -13.98
CA GLU A 102 0.10 -10.60 -12.68
C GLU A 102 1.53 -11.18 -12.71
N ALA A 103 1.72 -12.27 -13.47
CA ALA A 103 3.02 -12.90 -13.64
C ALA A 103 3.99 -12.01 -14.42
N GLU A 104 3.55 -11.39 -15.53
CA GLU A 104 4.35 -10.43 -16.30
C GLU A 104 4.68 -9.20 -15.45
N LEU A 105 3.71 -8.67 -14.70
CA LEU A 105 3.91 -7.53 -13.81
C LEU A 105 4.99 -7.82 -12.76
N LYS A 106 4.90 -8.99 -12.11
CA LYS A 106 5.91 -9.46 -11.15
C LYS A 106 7.28 -9.62 -11.81
N ALA A 107 7.35 -10.18 -13.02
CA ALA A 107 8.61 -10.37 -13.74
C ALA A 107 9.28 -9.03 -14.08
N ALA A 108 8.52 -8.04 -14.55
CA ALA A 108 9.02 -6.70 -14.85
C ALA A 108 9.58 -6.00 -13.60
N ILE A 109 8.86 -6.07 -12.48
CA ILE A 109 9.32 -5.51 -11.20
C ILE A 109 10.61 -6.22 -10.72
N LEU A 110 10.65 -7.55 -10.78
CA LEU A 110 11.83 -8.31 -10.38
C LEU A 110 13.05 -7.98 -11.22
N ALA A 111 12.92 -7.92 -12.54
CA ALA A 111 14.02 -7.56 -13.44
C ALA A 111 14.63 -6.20 -13.07
N ARG A 112 13.79 -5.22 -12.69
CA ARG A 112 14.27 -3.92 -12.22
C ARG A 112 14.98 -4.00 -10.88
N LEU A 113 14.43 -4.73 -9.91
CA LEU A 113 14.99 -4.86 -8.57
C LEU A 113 16.32 -5.63 -8.56
N GLU A 114 16.50 -6.62 -9.44
CA GLU A 114 17.77 -7.31 -9.60
C GLU A 114 18.87 -6.39 -10.12
N GLY A 115 18.53 -5.46 -11.01
CA GLY A 115 19.45 -4.40 -11.45
C GLY A 115 19.76 -3.35 -10.38
N LEU A 116 19.02 -3.33 -9.26
CA LEU A 116 19.18 -2.39 -8.15
C LEU A 116 19.82 -3.02 -6.91
N ASP A 117 20.08 -4.32 -6.87
CA ASP A 117 20.75 -4.96 -5.72
C ASP A 117 22.27 -4.76 -5.83
N PRO A 118 22.88 -3.88 -5.01
CA PRO A 118 24.33 -3.64 -5.05
C PRO A 118 25.14 -4.88 -4.61
N ARG A 119 24.48 -5.94 -4.16
CA ARG A 119 25.12 -7.21 -3.74
C ARG A 119 25.08 -8.29 -4.82
N LYS A 120 24.34 -8.09 -5.92
CA LYS A 120 24.29 -9.06 -7.03
C LYS A 120 25.34 -8.65 -8.07
N PRO A 121 26.31 -9.51 -8.43
CA PRO A 121 27.29 -9.16 -9.44
C PRO A 121 26.59 -8.90 -10.77
N THR A 122 26.82 -7.72 -11.35
CA THR A 122 26.36 -7.38 -12.70
C THR A 122 27.01 -8.38 -13.64
N GLN A 123 26.23 -9.29 -14.23
CA GLN A 123 26.78 -10.22 -15.21
C GLN A 123 27.26 -9.40 -16.40
N GLY A 124 28.58 -9.44 -16.62
CA GLY A 124 29.25 -8.84 -17.77
C GLY A 124 29.07 -9.65 -19.05
#